data_AF-A0A1Z5L230-F1
#
_entry.id   AF-A0A1Z5L230-F1
#
_cell.length_a   1.000
_cell.length_b   1.000
_cell.length_c   1.000
_cell.angle_alpha   90.00
_cell.angle_beta   90.00
_cell.angle_gamma   90.00
#
_symmetry.space_group_name_H-M   'P 1'
#
loop_
_entity.id
_entity.type
_entity.pdbx_description
1 polymer ?
#
loop_
_entity_poly.entity_id
_entity_poly.type
_entity_poly.pdbx_seq_one_letter_code
_entity_poly.pdbx_strand_id
1 'polypeptide(L)'
;MISNMSSTVIKFSSHITPSVPMQRPVLIIGQTKHLSKVPYSTVKCKLEPRVGEEIYRVAVDSLHPSPTDSCSLYLSLATVAALPSKCSRHNTPSHAHSITKLVKSLSAGVDEYIVIVCEYQDAFASGCAVARAFPVYNRKSSASQQQQMPPATVTVEFLLVDGPSGGRSLKDEELNSITAAAEGIQLAAKIVDSPCNEMNTDTFIKEIESVGKILGLKPVVIRGEELNESCAVARAFPVYNRKSSASQQQLMAFNWQPKLWILL
;
A
#
# COMPACT_ATOMS: atom_id res chain seq x y z
N MET A 1 8.86 0.23 24.58
CA MET A 1 9.55 1.24 23.75
C MET A 1 8.62 1.58 22.61
N ILE A 2 8.14 2.82 22.58
CA ILE A 2 7.18 3.31 21.61
C ILE A 2 7.88 3.28 20.24
N SER A 3 7.43 2.40 19.36
CA SER A 3 7.93 2.28 18.00
C SER A 3 7.78 3.61 17.28
N ASN A 4 8.89 4.15 16.78
CA ASN A 4 8.92 5.32 15.91
C ASN A 4 8.06 5.05 14.66
N MET A 5 6.79 5.43 14.70
CA MET A 5 5.83 5.22 13.61
C MET A 5 5.48 6.57 13.01
N SER A 6 6.16 6.97 11.93
CA SER A 6 5.61 7.99 11.02
C SER A 6 4.62 7.28 10.09
N SER A 7 3.48 6.89 10.64
CA SER A 7 2.58 5.95 9.96
C SER A 7 1.50 6.70 9.21
N THR A 8 1.75 7.08 7.95
CA THR A 8 0.65 7.46 7.05
C THR A 8 -0.40 6.36 7.05
N VAL A 9 -1.65 6.71 7.36
CA VAL A 9 -2.77 5.76 7.39
C VAL A 9 -3.40 5.71 6.02
N ILE A 10 -3.46 4.52 5.41
CA ILE A 10 -4.09 4.32 4.10
C ILE A 10 -5.52 3.83 4.32
N LYS A 11 -6.48 4.46 3.64
CA LYS A 11 -7.88 4.04 3.61
C LYS A 11 -8.31 3.81 2.18
N PHE A 12 -8.92 2.67 1.89
CA PHE A 12 -9.46 2.38 0.57
C PHE A 12 -10.96 2.66 0.53
N SER A 13 -11.42 3.30 -0.55
CA SER A 13 -12.82 3.61 -0.81
C SER A 13 -13.17 3.24 -2.24
N SER A 14 -14.39 2.77 -2.43
CA SER A 14 -14.95 2.43 -3.75
C SER A 14 -15.64 3.64 -4.41
N HIS A 15 -15.84 4.72 -3.68
CA HIS A 15 -16.53 5.92 -4.16
C HIS A 15 -15.66 7.17 -4.01
N ILE A 16 -15.84 8.10 -4.94
CA ILE A 16 -15.19 9.41 -4.92
C ILE A 16 -15.94 10.31 -3.93
N THR A 17 -15.25 10.75 -2.88
CA THR A 17 -15.81 11.65 -1.87
C THR A 17 -15.54 13.11 -2.23
N PRO A 18 -16.42 14.08 -1.94
CA PRO A 18 -16.11 15.48 -2.19
C PRO A 18 -14.92 15.96 -1.35
N SER A 19 -14.00 16.74 -1.94
CA SER A 19 -12.91 17.38 -1.20
C SER A 19 -12.39 18.62 -1.91
N VAL A 20 -11.79 19.54 -1.13
CA VAL A 20 -11.17 20.75 -1.66
C VAL A 20 -9.65 20.56 -1.78
N PRO A 21 -9.03 20.71 -2.96
CA PRO A 21 -7.59 20.51 -3.17
C PRO A 21 -6.68 21.29 -2.22
N MET A 22 -7.12 22.49 -1.82
CA MET A 22 -6.36 23.36 -0.91
C MET A 22 -6.24 22.80 0.51
N GLN A 23 -7.21 22.01 0.94
CA GLN A 23 -7.20 21.37 2.26
C GLN A 23 -6.64 19.95 2.19
N ARG A 24 -7.04 19.21 1.15
CA ARG A 24 -6.62 17.84 0.91
C ARG A 24 -6.22 17.69 -0.55
N PRO A 25 -4.91 17.65 -0.86
CA PRO A 25 -4.43 17.48 -2.21
C PRO A 25 -5.03 16.25 -2.89
N VAL A 26 -5.19 16.30 -4.21
CA VAL A 26 -5.71 15.20 -5.01
C VAL A 26 -4.73 14.81 -6.11
N LEU A 27 -4.40 13.53 -6.17
CA LEU A 27 -3.60 12.91 -7.20
C LEU A 27 -4.45 11.90 -7.96
N ILE A 28 -4.75 12.18 -9.23
CA ILE A 28 -5.51 11.30 -10.11
C ILE A 28 -4.52 10.51 -10.96
N ILE A 29 -4.54 9.18 -10.91
CA ILE A 29 -3.60 8.30 -11.62
C ILE A 29 -4.39 7.33 -12.52
N GLY A 30 -4.03 7.24 -13.79
CA GLY A 30 -4.64 6.26 -14.69
C GLY A 30 -3.88 6.13 -16.01
N GLN A 31 -4.25 5.15 -16.83
CA GLN A 31 -3.77 5.12 -18.22
C GLN A 31 -4.50 6.20 -19.04
N THR A 32 -3.86 6.79 -20.04
CA THR A 32 -4.50 7.82 -20.90
C THR A 32 -5.83 7.35 -21.49
N LYS A 33 -5.91 6.11 -21.98
CA LYS A 33 -7.16 5.49 -22.47
C LYS A 33 -8.29 5.41 -21.43
N HIS A 34 -7.96 5.39 -20.13
CA HIS A 34 -8.93 5.34 -19.03
C HIS A 34 -9.30 6.75 -18.60
N LEU A 35 -8.31 7.64 -18.45
CA LEU A 35 -8.51 9.04 -18.07
C LEU A 35 -9.43 9.77 -19.05
N SER A 36 -9.28 9.54 -20.36
CA SER A 36 -10.14 10.14 -21.39
C SER A 36 -11.60 9.63 -21.37
N LYS A 37 -11.88 8.48 -20.72
CA LYS A 37 -13.25 7.94 -20.56
C LYS A 37 -13.96 8.49 -19.34
N VAL A 38 -13.25 9.10 -18.41
CA VAL A 38 -13.83 9.62 -17.16
C VAL A 38 -14.47 10.98 -17.43
N PRO A 39 -15.79 11.13 -17.28
CA PRO A 39 -16.43 12.41 -17.46
C PRO A 39 -16.04 13.37 -16.33
N TYR A 40 -15.90 14.66 -16.65
CA TYR A 40 -15.55 15.67 -15.66
C TYR A 40 -16.55 15.74 -14.49
N SER A 41 -17.83 15.44 -14.76
CA SER A 41 -18.89 15.37 -13.73
C SER A 41 -18.59 14.39 -12.58
N THR A 42 -17.77 13.37 -12.81
CA THR A 42 -17.37 12.38 -11.79
C THR A 42 -16.24 12.89 -10.91
N VAL A 43 -15.31 13.67 -11.46
CA VAL A 43 -14.11 14.17 -10.74
C VAL A 43 -14.26 15.61 -10.24
N LYS A 44 -15.27 16.35 -10.72
CA LYS A 44 -15.48 17.77 -10.36
C LYS A 44 -15.58 17.99 -8.85
N CYS A 45 -16.13 17.04 -8.09
CA CYS A 45 -16.26 17.15 -6.63
C CYS A 45 -14.91 17.18 -5.88
N LYS A 46 -13.81 16.83 -6.57
CA LYS A 46 -12.43 16.93 -6.07
C LYS A 46 -11.70 18.17 -6.58
N LEU A 47 -12.22 18.83 -7.60
CA LEU A 47 -11.49 19.82 -8.42
C LEU A 47 -12.12 21.21 -8.36
N GLU A 48 -13.43 21.28 -8.17
CA GLU A 48 -14.17 22.53 -8.02
C GLU A 48 -13.83 23.23 -6.70
N PRO A 49 -13.87 24.58 -6.69
CA PRO A 49 -14.17 25.48 -7.81
C PRO A 49 -12.93 25.87 -8.64
N ARG A 50 -11.76 25.28 -8.37
CA ARG A 50 -10.47 25.81 -8.85
C ARG A 50 -10.09 25.36 -10.25
N VAL A 51 -10.40 24.12 -10.59
CA VAL A 51 -10.09 23.54 -11.89
C VAL A 51 -11.40 23.35 -12.62
N GLY A 52 -11.55 23.97 -13.79
CA GLY A 52 -12.72 23.79 -14.65
C GLY A 52 -12.59 22.60 -15.60
N GLU A 53 -13.69 22.24 -16.25
CA GLU A 53 -13.73 21.13 -17.21
C GLU A 53 -12.75 21.28 -18.37
N GLU A 54 -12.62 22.50 -18.92
CA GLU A 54 -11.69 22.78 -20.01
C GLU A 54 -10.23 22.52 -19.60
N ILE A 55 -9.83 22.99 -18.42
CA ILE A 55 -8.48 22.79 -17.89
C ILE A 55 -8.21 21.31 -17.68
N TYR A 56 -9.17 20.58 -17.10
CA TYR A 56 -9.06 19.15 -16.89
C TYR A 56 -8.89 18.39 -18.21
N ARG A 57 -9.70 18.71 -19.23
CA ARG A 57 -9.63 18.08 -20.55
C ARG A 57 -8.28 18.36 -21.22
N VAL A 58 -7.85 19.62 -21.28
CA VAL A 58 -6.56 20.00 -21.87
C VAL A 58 -5.40 19.31 -21.16
N ALA A 59 -5.45 19.22 -19.83
CA ALA A 59 -4.43 18.51 -19.05
C ALA A 59 -4.38 17.02 -19.42
N VAL A 60 -5.51 16.32 -19.47
CA VAL A 60 -5.58 14.90 -19.87
C VAL A 60 -5.06 14.70 -21.29
N ASP A 61 -5.43 15.57 -22.24
CA ASP A 61 -4.98 15.48 -23.63
C ASP A 61 -3.49 15.80 -23.79
N SER A 62 -2.93 16.63 -22.91
CA SER A 62 -1.50 16.96 -22.90
C SER A 62 -0.58 15.86 -22.36
N LEU A 63 -1.13 14.81 -21.75
CA LEU A 63 -0.33 13.73 -21.16
C LEU A 63 0.26 12.82 -22.24
N HIS A 64 1.59 12.71 -22.26
CA HIS A 64 2.33 11.88 -23.21
C HIS A 64 3.27 10.92 -22.46
N PRO A 65 2.74 9.85 -21.83
CA PRO A 65 3.53 8.99 -20.95
C PRO A 65 4.67 8.25 -21.69
N SER A 66 5.92 8.54 -21.29
CA SER A 66 7.13 7.83 -21.72
C SER A 66 8.23 7.83 -20.64
N PRO A 67 8.19 6.94 -19.62
CA PRO A 67 7.17 5.93 -19.35
C PRO A 67 5.96 6.46 -18.57
N THR A 68 6.11 7.51 -17.77
CA THR A 68 5.04 8.16 -16.99
C THR A 68 5.07 9.65 -17.26
N ASP A 69 3.93 10.31 -17.12
CA ASP A 69 3.83 11.77 -17.26
C ASP A 69 2.83 12.31 -16.25
N SER A 70 2.93 13.60 -15.89
CA SER A 70 2.02 14.22 -14.93
C SER A 70 1.82 15.70 -15.23
N CYS A 71 0.58 16.16 -15.12
CA CYS A 71 0.19 17.55 -15.30
C CYS A 71 -0.44 18.09 -14.00
N SER A 72 0.14 19.16 -13.46
CA SER A 72 -0.41 19.86 -12.28
C SER A 72 -1.54 20.78 -12.72
N LEU A 73 -2.75 20.54 -12.20
CA LEU A 73 -3.95 21.32 -12.45
C LEU A 73 -4.04 22.57 -11.54
N TYR A 74 -3.51 22.48 -10.31
CA TYR A 74 -3.55 23.58 -9.35
C TYR A 74 -2.40 23.47 -8.34
N LEU A 75 -1.33 24.26 -8.52
CA LEU A 75 -0.22 24.44 -7.58
C LEU A 75 0.31 23.13 -6.95
N SER A 76 0.38 22.03 -7.72
CA SER A 76 0.68 20.65 -7.26
C SER A 76 -0.30 20.03 -6.25
N LEU A 77 -1.31 20.78 -5.79
CA LEU A 77 -2.38 20.32 -4.90
C LEU A 77 -3.47 19.56 -5.64
N ALA A 78 -3.59 19.75 -6.96
CA ALA A 78 -4.37 18.89 -7.83
C ALA A 78 -3.50 18.49 -9.01
N THR A 79 -3.27 17.19 -9.19
CA THR A 79 -2.39 16.65 -10.23
C THR A 79 -3.03 15.45 -10.91
N VAL A 80 -2.95 15.40 -12.24
CA VAL A 80 -3.29 14.20 -13.02
C VAL A 80 -2.02 13.56 -13.55
N ALA A 81 -1.91 12.23 -13.44
CA ALA A 81 -0.75 11.48 -13.85
C ALA A 81 -1.13 10.29 -14.74
N ALA A 82 -0.40 10.15 -15.85
CA ALA A 82 -0.56 9.08 -16.82
C ALA A 82 0.41 7.92 -16.55
N LEU A 83 -0.16 6.72 -16.54
CA LEU A 83 0.57 5.46 -16.56
C LEU A 83 1.07 5.13 -17.99
N PRO A 84 2.13 4.30 -18.13
CA PRO A 84 2.59 3.84 -19.43
C PRO A 84 1.47 3.14 -20.20
N SER A 85 1.40 3.34 -21.52
CA SER A 85 0.45 2.65 -22.39
C SER A 85 0.95 1.29 -22.90
N LYS A 86 2.27 1.07 -22.88
CA LYS A 86 2.91 -0.16 -23.34
C LYS A 86 3.36 -0.99 -22.14
N CYS A 87 3.01 -2.26 -22.16
CA CYS A 87 3.46 -3.25 -21.19
C CYS A 87 4.28 -4.34 -21.89
N SER A 88 5.46 -4.67 -21.35
CA SER A 88 6.24 -5.81 -21.81
C SER A 88 5.64 -7.12 -21.31
N ARG A 89 5.90 -8.24 -22.00
CA ARG A 89 5.35 -9.58 -21.68
C ARG A 89 5.56 -10.04 -20.22
N HIS A 90 6.63 -9.60 -19.57
CA HIS A 90 6.96 -9.98 -18.20
C HIS A 90 6.50 -8.98 -17.13
N ASN A 91 5.84 -7.89 -17.54
CA ASN A 91 5.38 -6.85 -16.63
C ASN A 91 3.86 -6.94 -16.42
N THR A 92 3.40 -6.39 -15.31
CA THR A 92 1.97 -6.37 -14.96
C THR A 92 1.22 -5.30 -15.77
N PRO A 93 0.04 -5.62 -16.34
CA PRO A 93 -0.78 -4.65 -17.07
C PRO A 93 -1.29 -3.49 -16.19
N SER A 94 -1.37 -3.70 -14.87
CA SER A 94 -1.71 -2.65 -13.90
C SER A 94 -0.65 -1.54 -13.76
N HIS A 95 0.56 -1.74 -14.30
CA HIS A 95 1.68 -0.82 -14.15
C HIS A 95 1.97 -0.43 -12.69
N ALA A 96 1.79 -1.37 -11.77
CA ALA A 96 1.94 -1.18 -10.32
C ALA A 96 3.26 -0.47 -9.93
N HIS A 97 4.37 -0.79 -10.60
CA HIS A 97 5.66 -0.12 -10.36
C HIS A 97 5.61 1.39 -10.64
N SER A 98 4.95 1.79 -11.73
CA SER A 98 4.78 3.19 -12.10
C SER A 98 3.87 3.91 -11.10
N ILE A 99 2.81 3.25 -10.62
CA ILE A 99 1.94 3.80 -9.55
C ILE A 99 2.76 4.10 -8.30
N THR A 100 3.53 3.13 -7.79
CA THR A 100 4.37 3.35 -6.60
C THR A 100 5.35 4.51 -6.81
N LYS A 101 5.96 4.63 -8.01
CA LYS A 101 6.88 5.73 -8.33
C LYS A 101 6.18 7.09 -8.33
N LEU A 102 5.02 7.19 -8.99
CA LEU A 102 4.23 8.42 -9.06
C LEU A 102 3.77 8.87 -7.68
N VAL A 103 3.20 7.96 -6.87
CA VAL A 103 2.75 8.28 -5.51
C VAL A 103 3.92 8.75 -4.65
N LYS A 104 5.08 8.08 -4.69
CA LYS A 104 6.27 8.53 -3.95
C LYS A 104 6.76 9.92 -4.36
N SER A 105 6.60 10.28 -5.63
CA SER A 105 7.10 11.55 -6.18
C SER A 105 6.12 12.71 -6.01
N LEU A 106 4.81 12.44 -5.96
CA LEU A 106 3.75 13.44 -6.02
C LEU A 106 2.92 13.52 -4.73
N SER A 107 3.12 12.61 -3.78
CA SER A 107 2.48 12.70 -2.46
C SER A 107 2.95 13.95 -1.71
N ALA A 108 2.00 14.67 -1.14
CA ALA A 108 2.24 15.90 -0.40
C ALA A 108 2.64 15.67 1.07
N GLY A 109 2.52 14.44 1.57
CA GLY A 109 2.82 14.10 2.97
C GLY A 109 1.83 14.69 3.99
N VAL A 110 0.64 15.09 3.53
CA VAL A 110 -0.48 15.57 4.34
C VAL A 110 -1.70 14.67 4.11
N ASP A 111 -2.84 14.98 4.74
CA ASP A 111 -4.11 14.35 4.38
C ASP A 111 -4.41 14.58 2.89
N GLU A 112 -4.44 13.51 2.09
CA GLU A 112 -4.57 13.60 0.65
C GLU A 112 -5.44 12.49 0.08
N TYR A 113 -5.90 12.71 -1.15
CA TYR A 113 -6.68 11.76 -1.94
C TYR A 113 -5.87 11.26 -3.11
N ILE A 114 -5.87 9.94 -3.32
CA ILE A 114 -5.32 9.31 -4.51
C ILE A 114 -6.47 8.63 -5.24
N VAL A 115 -6.84 9.16 -6.41
CA VAL A 115 -7.89 8.58 -7.25
C VAL A 115 -7.22 7.67 -8.28
N ILE A 116 -7.46 6.36 -8.20
CA ILE A 116 -6.93 5.38 -9.15
C ILE A 116 -8.01 5.09 -10.19
N VAL A 117 -7.74 5.46 -11.44
CA VAL A 117 -8.59 5.18 -12.61
C VAL A 117 -8.07 3.94 -13.33
N CYS A 118 -8.73 2.81 -13.12
CA CYS A 118 -8.25 1.52 -13.62
C CYS A 118 -9.38 0.56 -14.03
N GLU A 119 -8.98 -0.52 -14.69
CA GLU A 119 -9.84 -1.67 -14.96
C GLU A 119 -10.08 -2.45 -13.65
N TYR A 120 -11.17 -3.22 -13.57
CA TYR A 120 -11.52 -3.95 -12.33
C TYR A 120 -10.42 -4.94 -11.92
N GLN A 121 -9.85 -5.63 -12.92
CA GLN A 121 -8.77 -6.60 -12.72
C GLN A 121 -7.48 -5.98 -12.15
N ASP A 122 -7.26 -4.69 -12.36
CA ASP A 122 -6.06 -3.98 -11.94
C ASP A 122 -6.19 -3.32 -10.56
N ALA A 123 -7.40 -3.22 -10.01
CA ALA A 123 -7.67 -2.50 -8.77
C ALA A 123 -6.87 -3.05 -7.58
N PHE A 124 -6.85 -4.37 -7.41
CA PHE A 124 -6.13 -5.03 -6.31
C PHE A 124 -4.62 -4.75 -6.36
N ALA A 125 -4.00 -4.92 -7.53
CA ALA A 125 -2.58 -4.66 -7.73
C ALA A 125 -2.23 -3.18 -7.55
N SER A 126 -3.14 -2.29 -7.96
CA SER A 126 -2.99 -0.84 -7.80
C SER A 126 -3.04 -0.41 -6.34
N GLY A 127 -3.98 -0.94 -5.54
CA GLY A 127 -4.03 -0.70 -4.10
C GLY A 127 -2.76 -1.16 -3.38
N CYS A 128 -2.27 -2.36 -3.71
CA CYS A 128 -0.99 -2.86 -3.22
C CYS A 128 0.20 -1.96 -3.62
N ALA A 129 0.14 -1.35 -4.81
CA ALA A 129 1.17 -0.43 -5.28
C ALA A 129 1.22 0.87 -4.50
N VAL A 130 0.05 1.40 -4.13
CA VAL A 130 -0.04 2.59 -3.27
C VAL A 130 0.50 2.26 -1.87
N ALA A 131 0.18 1.09 -1.31
CA ALA A 131 0.71 0.67 0.00
C ALA A 131 2.25 0.67 0.05
N ARG A 132 2.91 0.20 -1.02
CA ARG A 132 4.38 0.23 -1.15
C ARG A 132 4.99 1.64 -1.20
N ALA A 133 4.17 2.67 -1.47
CA ALA A 133 4.63 4.05 -1.52
C ALA A 133 4.81 4.66 -0.11
N PHE A 134 4.15 4.09 0.90
CA PHE A 134 4.12 4.60 2.27
C PHE A 134 4.73 3.60 3.27
N PRO A 135 6.08 3.51 3.34
CA PRO A 135 6.75 2.68 4.32
C PRO A 135 6.51 3.21 5.75
N VAL A 136 6.40 2.29 6.71
CA VAL A 136 6.07 2.62 8.11
C VAL A 136 7.32 2.90 8.95
N TYR A 137 8.47 2.35 8.57
CA TYR A 137 9.72 2.53 9.30
C TYR A 137 10.41 3.85 8.95
N ASN A 138 10.73 4.67 9.96
CA ASN A 138 11.47 5.91 9.76
C ASN A 138 12.22 6.31 11.05
N ARG A 139 13.52 6.61 10.91
CA ARG A 139 14.40 7.06 12.01
C ARG A 139 15.09 8.39 11.72
N LYS A 140 14.60 9.17 10.75
CA LYS A 140 15.13 10.50 10.46
C LYS A 140 14.98 11.39 11.70
N SER A 141 15.94 12.29 11.95
CA SER A 141 15.95 13.14 13.16
C SER A 141 14.73 14.07 13.28
N SER A 142 14.07 14.40 12.17
CA SER A 142 12.80 15.14 12.15
C SER A 142 11.56 14.25 12.44
N ALA A 143 11.72 12.92 12.46
CA ALA A 143 10.63 11.99 12.76
C ALA A 143 10.13 12.14 14.20
N SER A 144 10.98 12.60 15.12
CA SER A 144 10.60 12.90 16.51
C SER A 144 9.56 14.02 16.61
N GLN A 145 9.64 15.02 15.71
CA GLN A 145 8.63 16.10 15.62
C GLN A 145 7.35 15.60 14.92
N GLN A 146 7.49 14.76 13.89
CA GLN A 146 6.33 14.15 13.22
C GLN A 146 5.52 13.21 14.13
N GLN A 147 6.14 12.60 15.15
CA GLN A 147 5.44 11.78 16.14
C GLN A 147 4.47 12.56 17.03
N GLN A 148 4.64 13.88 17.16
CA GLN A 148 3.74 14.73 17.93
C GLN A 148 2.51 15.18 17.12
N MET A 149 2.57 15.06 15.79
CA MET A 149 1.45 15.38 14.91
C MET A 149 0.63 14.12 14.61
N PRO A 150 -0.69 14.27 14.36
CA PRO A 150 -1.51 13.15 13.90
C PRO A 150 -0.95 12.59 12.59
N PRO A 151 -0.99 11.26 12.40
CA PRO A 151 -0.56 10.65 11.15
C PRO A 151 -1.40 11.15 9.97
N ALA A 152 -0.73 11.51 8.88
CA ALA A 152 -1.41 11.88 7.63
C ALA A 152 -2.28 10.72 7.13
N THR A 153 -3.50 11.02 6.69
CA THR A 153 -4.42 10.02 6.12
C THR A 153 -4.45 10.12 4.61
N VAL A 154 -4.05 9.06 3.92
CA VAL A 154 -4.16 8.92 2.46
C VAL A 154 -5.40 8.11 2.15
N THR A 155 -6.38 8.74 1.49
CA THR A 155 -7.59 8.05 1.05
C THR A 155 -7.46 7.68 -0.42
N VAL A 156 -7.41 6.39 -0.70
CA VAL A 156 -7.31 5.82 -2.05
C VAL A 156 -8.71 5.48 -2.54
N GLU A 157 -9.14 6.15 -3.60
CA GLU A 157 -10.46 6.00 -4.19
C GLU A 157 -10.33 5.33 -5.56
N PHE A 158 -11.08 4.26 -5.79
CA PHE A 158 -11.06 3.56 -7.08
C PHE A 158 -12.17 4.05 -7.99
N LEU A 159 -11.81 4.39 -9.23
CA LEU A 159 -12.76 4.69 -10.30
C LEU A 159 -12.59 3.66 -11.41
N LEU A 160 -13.56 2.76 -11.53
CA LEU A 160 -13.48 1.65 -12.48
C LEU A 160 -14.03 2.04 -13.85
N VAL A 161 -13.27 1.75 -14.91
CA VAL A 161 -13.69 2.01 -16.30
C VAL A 161 -14.38 0.83 -16.99
N ASP A 162 -14.36 -0.37 -16.37
CA ASP A 162 -14.98 -1.58 -16.93
C ASP A 162 -16.41 -1.77 -16.42
N GLY A 163 -17.36 -1.46 -17.29
CA GLY A 163 -18.75 -1.86 -17.15
C GLY A 163 -19.55 -1.38 -18.35
N PRO A 164 -20.53 -2.16 -18.86
CA PRO A 164 -21.37 -1.76 -20.00
C PRO A 164 -22.18 -0.47 -19.75
N SER A 165 -22.21 0.01 -18.49
CA SER A 165 -22.83 1.28 -18.08
C SER A 165 -21.95 2.14 -17.15
N GLY A 166 -20.65 1.85 -17.02
CA GLY A 166 -19.74 2.64 -16.15
C GLY A 166 -20.03 2.60 -14.64
N GLY A 167 -20.82 1.62 -14.17
CA GLY A 167 -21.35 1.59 -12.80
C GLY A 167 -20.80 0.50 -11.87
N ARG A 168 -19.77 -0.27 -12.26
CA ARG A 168 -19.18 -1.26 -11.34
C ARG A 168 -18.36 -0.52 -10.29
N SER A 169 -18.67 -0.77 -9.02
CA SER A 169 -17.90 -0.29 -7.86
C SER A 169 -17.30 -1.49 -7.14
N LEU A 170 -16.21 -1.27 -6.40
CA LEU A 170 -15.64 -2.31 -5.54
C LEU A 170 -16.57 -2.57 -4.35
N LYS A 171 -16.78 -3.85 -4.03
CA LYS A 171 -17.52 -4.30 -2.85
C LYS A 171 -16.66 -4.14 -1.60
N ASP A 172 -17.31 -4.07 -0.44
CA ASP A 172 -16.61 -3.97 0.85
C ASP A 172 -15.67 -5.16 1.10
N GLU A 173 -16.04 -6.37 0.68
CA GLU A 173 -15.17 -7.56 0.77
C GLU A 173 -13.88 -7.41 -0.05
N GLU A 174 -13.97 -6.79 -1.22
CA GLU A 174 -12.84 -6.54 -2.11
C GLU A 174 -11.94 -5.45 -1.52
N LEU A 175 -12.53 -4.37 -0.97
CA LEU A 175 -11.81 -3.32 -0.25
C LEU A 175 -11.10 -3.87 1.01
N ASN A 176 -11.76 -4.74 1.77
CA ASN A 176 -11.18 -5.40 2.94
C ASN A 176 -9.99 -6.28 2.54
N SER A 177 -10.08 -6.98 1.41
CA SER A 177 -8.98 -7.78 0.88
C SER A 177 -7.78 -6.90 0.47
N ILE A 178 -8.02 -5.76 -0.18
CA ILE A 178 -6.98 -4.79 -0.52
C ILE A 178 -6.36 -4.21 0.76
N THR A 179 -7.18 -3.88 1.76
CA THR A 179 -6.74 -3.33 3.04
C THR A 179 -5.82 -4.32 3.77
N ALA A 180 -6.24 -5.58 3.91
CA ALA A 180 -5.42 -6.63 4.53
C ALA A 180 -4.10 -6.85 3.78
N ALA A 181 -4.12 -6.83 2.44
CA ALA A 181 -2.91 -6.94 1.64
C ALA A 181 -1.98 -5.73 1.83
N ALA A 182 -2.52 -4.51 1.89
CA ALA A 182 -1.77 -3.29 2.13
C ALA A 182 -1.10 -3.28 3.51
N GLU A 183 -1.81 -3.69 4.56
CA GLU A 183 -1.28 -3.84 5.92
C GLU A 183 -0.14 -4.87 5.94
N GLY A 184 -0.32 -6.02 5.27
CA GLY A 184 0.73 -7.04 5.14
C GLY A 184 1.97 -6.52 4.40
N ILE A 185 1.80 -5.76 3.33
CA ILE A 185 2.89 -5.12 2.58
C ILE A 185 3.66 -4.15 3.48
N GLN A 186 2.94 -3.28 4.21
CA GLN A 186 3.55 -2.30 5.09
C GLN A 186 4.27 -2.95 6.28
N LEU A 187 3.70 -4.02 6.85
CA LEU A 187 4.33 -4.80 7.91
C LEU A 187 5.62 -5.49 7.40
N ALA A 188 5.56 -6.11 6.23
CA ALA A 188 6.73 -6.72 5.61
C ALA A 188 7.85 -5.70 5.37
N ALA A 189 7.50 -4.53 4.82
CA ALA A 189 8.45 -3.43 4.62
C ALA A 189 9.04 -2.95 5.94
N LYS A 190 8.22 -2.76 6.99
CA LYS A 190 8.68 -2.39 8.34
C LYS A 190 9.71 -3.38 8.88
N ILE A 191 9.45 -4.68 8.76
CA ILE A 191 10.36 -5.73 9.25
C ILE A 191 11.69 -5.67 8.50
N VAL A 192 11.65 -5.52 7.17
CA VAL A 192 12.84 -5.50 6.31
C VAL A 192 13.68 -4.24 6.52
N ASP A 193 13.03 -3.07 6.65
CA ASP A 193 13.71 -1.78 6.78
C ASP A 193 14.21 -1.51 8.20
N SER A 194 13.69 -2.24 9.21
CA SER A 194 14.13 -2.09 10.61
C SER A 194 15.53 -2.67 10.80
N PRO A 195 16.49 -1.91 11.37
CA PRO A 195 17.84 -2.40 11.60
C PRO A 195 17.86 -3.48 12.68
N CYS A 196 18.82 -4.41 12.60
CA CYS A 196 18.87 -5.61 13.46
C CYS A 196 19.00 -5.33 14.96
N ASN A 197 19.42 -4.14 15.37
CA ASN A 197 19.41 -3.73 16.78
C ASN A 197 17.98 -3.51 17.32
N GLU A 198 17.02 -3.18 16.46
CA GLU A 198 15.60 -3.06 16.79
C GLU A 198 14.83 -4.35 16.41
N MET A 199 15.06 -4.86 15.20
CA MET A 199 14.46 -6.10 14.68
C MET A 199 15.41 -7.29 14.85
N ASN A 200 15.63 -7.69 16.10
CA ASN A 200 16.33 -8.93 16.44
C ASN A 200 15.36 -10.13 16.49
N THR A 201 15.87 -11.32 16.79
CA THR A 201 15.04 -12.55 16.82
C THR A 201 13.89 -12.46 17.82
N ASP A 202 14.12 -11.89 19.01
CA ASP A 202 13.07 -11.74 20.02
C ASP A 202 12.00 -10.71 19.63
N THR A 203 12.40 -9.58 19.03
CA THR A 203 11.43 -8.60 18.49
C THR A 203 10.64 -9.20 17.33
N PHE A 204 11.30 -9.96 16.47
CA PHE A 204 10.65 -10.61 15.34
C PHE A 204 9.60 -11.62 15.82
N ILE A 205 9.88 -12.42 16.85
CA ILE A 205 8.86 -13.29 17.45
C ILE A 205 7.68 -12.49 17.99
N LYS A 206 7.91 -11.35 18.65
CA LYS A 206 6.81 -10.51 19.16
C LYS A 206 5.90 -10.03 18.03
N GLU A 207 6.47 -9.65 16.88
CA GLU A 207 5.68 -9.29 15.70
C GLU A 207 4.85 -10.49 15.20
N ILE A 208 5.45 -11.68 15.16
CA ILE A 208 4.74 -12.90 14.77
C ILE A 208 3.63 -13.25 15.77
N GLU A 209 3.88 -13.19 17.08
CA GLU A 209 2.87 -13.41 18.13
C GLU A 209 1.72 -12.41 18.02
N SER A 210 2.01 -11.15 17.68
CA SER A 210 1.01 -10.12 17.41
C SER A 210 0.10 -10.51 16.24
N VAL A 211 0.70 -10.92 15.11
CA VAL A 211 -0.05 -11.40 13.94
C VAL A 211 -0.87 -12.65 14.28
N GLY A 212 -0.27 -13.60 15.01
CA GLY A 212 -0.95 -14.80 15.48
C GLY A 212 -2.17 -14.48 16.33
N LYS A 213 -2.06 -13.52 17.26
CA LYS A 213 -3.17 -13.05 18.10
C LYS A 213 -4.31 -12.45 17.26
N ILE A 214 -3.99 -11.61 16.27
CA ILE A 214 -4.99 -11.01 15.36
C ILE A 214 -5.75 -12.08 14.59
N LEU A 215 -5.03 -13.11 14.12
CA LEU A 215 -5.61 -14.22 13.34
C LEU A 215 -6.21 -15.34 14.20
N GLY A 216 -6.10 -15.26 15.54
CA GLY A 216 -6.52 -16.34 16.45
C GLY A 216 -5.67 -17.61 16.34
N LEU A 217 -4.43 -17.51 15.87
CA LEU A 217 -3.48 -18.61 15.73
C LEU A 217 -2.49 -18.64 16.89
N LYS A 218 -2.28 -19.82 17.47
CA LYS A 218 -1.22 -20.04 18.47
C LYS A 218 0.03 -20.54 17.77
N PRO A 219 1.11 -19.75 17.69
CA PRO A 219 2.34 -20.22 17.09
C PRO A 219 3.05 -21.25 17.98
N VAL A 220 3.77 -22.17 17.34
CA VAL A 220 4.73 -23.04 18.02
C VAL A 220 6.11 -22.40 17.89
N VAL A 221 6.78 -22.20 19.02
CA VAL A 221 8.08 -21.55 19.10
C VAL A 221 9.05 -22.50 19.78
N ILE A 222 10.17 -22.81 19.13
CA ILE A 222 11.26 -23.64 19.64
C ILE A 222 12.50 -22.75 19.77
N ARG A 223 13.14 -22.70 20.94
CA ARG A 223 14.24 -21.75 21.21
C ARG A 223 15.49 -22.43 21.78
N GLY A 224 16.66 -21.93 21.40
CA GLY A 224 17.91 -22.26 22.09
C GLY A 224 18.24 -23.76 22.08
N GLU A 225 18.41 -24.35 23.27
CA GLU A 225 18.82 -25.76 23.41
C GLU A 225 17.76 -26.75 22.90
N GLU A 226 16.47 -26.42 22.99
CA GLU A 226 15.37 -27.24 22.42
C GLU A 226 15.51 -27.44 20.91
N LEU A 227 16.17 -26.49 20.23
CA LEU A 227 16.44 -26.55 18.80
C LEU A 227 17.58 -27.53 18.46
N ASN A 228 18.57 -27.66 19.36
CA ASN A 228 19.66 -28.62 19.24
C ASN A 228 19.20 -30.05 19.55
N GLU A 229 18.26 -30.20 20.48
CA GLU A 229 17.70 -31.49 20.87
C GLU A 229 16.73 -32.06 19.81
N SER A 230 16.10 -31.18 19.02
CA SER A 230 15.23 -31.56 17.90
C SER A 230 16.04 -32.02 16.68
N CYS A 231 16.43 -33.31 16.67
CA CYS A 231 17.35 -33.93 15.70
C CYS A 231 17.01 -33.71 14.20
N ALA A 232 15.73 -33.54 13.85
CA ALA A 232 15.30 -33.27 12.47
C ALA A 232 15.54 -31.82 12.02
N VAL A 233 15.38 -30.86 12.93
CA VAL A 233 15.57 -29.43 12.67
C VAL A 233 17.06 -29.08 12.62
N ALA A 234 17.85 -29.70 13.51
CA ALA A 234 19.31 -29.51 13.56
C ALA A 234 20.02 -29.92 12.25
N ARG A 235 19.48 -30.91 11.51
CA ARG A 235 20.03 -31.35 10.21
C ARG A 235 19.65 -30.43 9.03
N ALA A 236 18.49 -29.78 9.10
CA ALA A 236 18.00 -28.91 8.03
C ALA A 236 18.72 -27.55 7.98
N PHE A 237 19.40 -27.15 9.06
CA PHE A 237 20.10 -25.87 9.17
C PHE A 237 21.56 -26.04 9.64
N PRO A 238 22.51 -26.42 8.76
CA PRO A 238 23.90 -26.73 9.16
C PRO A 238 24.75 -25.52 9.60
N VAL A 239 24.25 -24.28 9.43
CA VAL A 239 24.99 -23.03 9.73
C VAL A 239 24.99 -22.69 11.25
N TYR A 240 24.49 -23.60 12.09
CA TYR A 240 23.98 -23.29 13.43
C TYR A 240 24.97 -23.61 14.56
N ASN A 241 26.04 -22.84 14.65
CA ASN A 241 26.82 -22.72 15.89
C ASN A 241 27.15 -21.24 16.21
N ARG A 242 26.13 -20.37 16.12
CA ARG A 242 26.24 -18.97 16.59
C ARG A 242 25.83 -18.87 18.05
N LYS A 243 26.64 -19.42 18.97
CA LYS A 243 26.60 -19.02 20.38
C LYS A 243 27.10 -17.57 20.60
N SER A 244 27.62 -16.93 19.55
CA SER A 244 28.23 -15.58 19.60
C SER A 244 27.29 -14.43 19.23
N SER A 245 26.03 -14.66 18.83
CA SER A 245 25.06 -13.57 18.62
C SER A 245 24.40 -13.15 19.93
N ALA A 246 24.13 -11.85 20.09
CA ALA A 246 23.51 -11.31 21.31
C ALA A 246 22.10 -11.85 21.60
N SER A 247 21.40 -12.37 20.58
CA SER A 247 20.07 -13.00 20.71
C SER A 247 20.12 -14.46 20.25
N GLN A 248 19.30 -15.31 20.89
CA GLN A 248 19.24 -16.74 20.62
C GLN A 248 18.51 -17.05 19.29
N GLN A 249 18.88 -18.16 18.66
CA GLN A 249 18.24 -18.69 17.46
C GLN A 249 16.93 -19.41 17.80
N GLN A 250 15.95 -19.30 16.90
CA GLN A 250 14.57 -19.71 17.15
C GLN A 250 13.95 -20.25 15.84
N LEU A 251 13.16 -21.31 15.95
CA LEU A 251 12.29 -21.82 14.87
C LEU A 251 10.84 -21.58 15.26
N MET A 252 10.03 -21.11 14.32
CA MET A 252 8.63 -20.82 14.55
C MET A 252 7.78 -21.28 13.37
N ALA A 253 6.61 -21.85 13.68
CA ALA A 253 5.66 -22.32 12.69
C ALA A 253 4.23 -21.92 13.06
N PHE A 254 3.48 -21.47 12.05
CA PHE A 254 2.03 -21.38 12.11
C PHE A 254 1.42 -22.59 11.42
N ASN A 255 0.39 -23.15 12.03
CA ASN A 255 -0.47 -24.12 11.38
C ASN A 255 -1.85 -23.48 11.19
N TRP A 256 -2.28 -23.33 9.94
CA TRP A 256 -3.61 -22.86 9.61
C TRP A 256 -4.43 -24.04 9.11
N GLN A 257 -5.52 -24.34 9.81
CA GLN A 257 -6.47 -25.38 9.44
C GLN A 257 -7.76 -24.68 8.97
N PRO A 258 -8.08 -24.67 7.67
CA PRO A 258 -9.36 -24.13 7.22
C PRO A 258 -10.49 -24.92 7.85
N LYS A 259 -11.47 -24.22 8.46
CA LYS A 259 -12.72 -24.88 8.86
C LYS A 259 -13.38 -25.39 7.58
N LEU A 260 -13.41 -26.70 7.37
CA LEU A 260 -14.28 -27.30 6.37
C LEU A 260 -15.72 -26.93 6.72
N TRP A 261 -16.31 -26.02 5.95
CA TRP A 261 -17.76 -25.90 5.91
C TRP A 261 -18.28 -27.10 5.14
N ILE A 262 -18.52 -28.20 5.85
CA ILE A 262 -19.40 -29.26 5.35
C ILE A 262 -20.78 -28.60 5.30
N LEU A 263 -21.22 -28.26 4.08
CA LEU A 263 -22.61 -27.98 3.78
C LEU A 263 -23.43 -29.20 4.22
N LEU A 264 -24.15 -29.07 5.34
CA LEU A 264 -25.27 -29.92 5.72
C LEU A 264 -26.55 -29.28 5.19
#